data_AF-A0A961T5I7-F1
#
_entry.id   AF-A0A961T5I7-F1
#
_cell.length_a   1.000
_cell.length_b   1.000
_cell.length_c   1.000
_cell.angle_alpha   90.00
_cell.angle_beta   90.00
_cell.angle_gamma   90.00
#
_symmetry.space_group_name_H-M   'P 1'
#
loop_
_entity.id
_entity.type
_entity.pdbx_description
1 polymer ?
#
loop_
_entity_poly.entity_id
_entity_poly.type
_entity_poly.pdbx_seq_one_letter_code
_entity_poly.pdbx_strand_id
1 'polypeptide(L)'
;MPNDRGAGGTRQRHGFATIAAAALAAVDSVLARWLPEGRREGHEYKARNPTRADNKPGSFSINVNTGQWADFASDGGARGGDLIALIAYLEGCKQGEAANKLAEFLGLRSGEAPAAPARAAQAADKGGAAPVCPVPDDAPAAPDAHPRHGKASAVWTYRDRDGLELARVCRFDTGKGKEVLPLTCWRDPGGLRWHWRALPEPRPLYGLDRLGDRPGAFVLVTEGEKDADAAALLLPGFAVVTSSNGARSAGKSDWAPLRGRRVLVWPDADGPGAAYAADVVRLATAAGAQSVAIVKPEAIAEHRPESVRGEPLPEGWGAADALAEGIDREALARVLAHMQASKPAGGARRTREPARAPTGQGAPRSGFVEIKQGDARGLRPGVYWQPVGTVRGSGEMVEGEPQFICAPLKVEALTRDATGNEWGRLLTFADPDGTMHTWAMPAAMTARGGDELREELLRQGLEITPDPNRRRRLVEFILGAAPGRFARCVARTGWHGGAFVLPDRTIGDTGEEAIILQAGASEGAKLSSAGTLDEWRRHVSAPCAGNSRFVLAVSMGFAAVCLGICGAEGGGLHMKGGSSAGKSTALVVAASVFGAAPPDGYVRQWKATDNSLESV
;
A
#
# COMPACT_ATOMS: atom_id res chain seq x y z
N MET A 1 26.81 43.43 13.69
CA MET A 1 25.42 43.53 13.19
C MET A 1 25.32 42.64 11.97
N PRO A 2 24.79 41.41 12.09
CA PRO A 2 24.72 40.44 11.01
C PRO A 2 23.54 40.74 10.09
N ASN A 3 23.73 40.45 8.80
CA ASN A 3 22.73 40.60 7.75
C ASN A 3 22.28 39.19 7.34
N ASP A 4 21.01 38.90 7.59
CA ASP A 4 20.35 37.60 7.44
C ASP A 4 20.18 37.26 5.95
N ARG A 5 20.80 36.16 5.48
CA ARG A 5 20.69 35.68 4.10
C ARG A 5 19.80 34.45 4.08
N GLY A 6 18.61 34.62 3.50
CA GLY A 6 17.58 33.60 3.36
C GLY A 6 18.06 32.33 2.66
N ALA A 7 17.69 31.20 3.25
CA ALA A 7 17.85 29.87 2.71
C ALA A 7 16.94 29.65 1.49
N GLY A 8 17.52 29.21 0.37
CA GLY A 8 16.79 28.78 -0.82
C GLY A 8 16.09 27.44 -0.58
N GLY A 9 14.78 27.48 -0.36
CA GLY A 9 13.94 26.30 -0.20
C GLY A 9 13.74 25.53 -1.51
N THR A 10 14.06 24.24 -1.47
CA THR A 10 13.74 23.23 -2.49
C THR A 10 12.22 23.12 -2.63
N ARG A 11 11.66 23.48 -3.80
CA ARG A 11 10.22 23.34 -4.11
C ARG A 11 9.87 21.86 -4.28
N GLN A 12 9.26 21.23 -3.29
CA GLN A 12 8.59 19.94 -3.51
C GLN A 12 7.35 20.14 -4.38
N ARG A 13 7.24 19.38 -5.48
CA ARG A 13 6.13 19.42 -6.44
C ARG A 13 4.94 18.60 -5.89
N HIS A 14 3.76 19.21 -5.81
CA HIS A 14 2.51 18.50 -5.47
C HIS A 14 2.14 17.50 -6.58
N GLY A 15 1.60 16.33 -6.20
CA GLY A 15 1.11 15.35 -7.17
C GLY A 15 -0.11 15.85 -7.94
N PHE A 16 -0.25 15.42 -9.21
CA PHE A 16 -1.35 15.81 -10.09
C PHE A 16 -2.74 15.60 -9.47
N ALA A 17 -2.93 14.52 -8.70
CA ALA A 17 -4.20 14.23 -8.02
C ALA A 17 -4.57 15.30 -6.97
N THR A 18 -3.59 15.82 -6.22
CA THR A 18 -3.82 16.87 -5.22
C THR A 18 -4.20 18.18 -5.88
N ILE A 19 -3.52 18.53 -6.99
CA ILE A 19 -3.79 19.75 -7.76
C ILE A 19 -5.16 19.64 -8.44
N ALA A 20 -5.51 18.49 -9.01
CA ALA A 20 -6.80 18.26 -9.64
C ALA A 20 -7.95 18.36 -8.64
N ALA A 21 -7.80 17.77 -7.45
CA ALA A 21 -8.80 17.87 -6.37
C ALA A 21 -8.96 19.30 -5.85
N ALA A 22 -7.85 20.04 -5.66
CA ALA A 22 -7.89 21.44 -5.27
C ALA A 22 -8.51 22.34 -6.34
N ALA A 23 -8.21 22.08 -7.62
CA ALA A 23 -8.79 22.79 -8.75
C ALA A 23 -10.30 22.55 -8.85
N LEU A 24 -10.75 21.32 -8.63
CA LEU A 24 -12.17 20.98 -8.62
C LEU A 24 -12.90 21.62 -7.44
N ALA A 25 -12.27 21.67 -6.26
CA ALA A 25 -12.81 22.35 -5.09
C ALA A 25 -12.94 23.88 -5.28
N ALA A 26 -12.13 24.47 -6.17
CA ALA A 26 -12.14 25.88 -6.53
C ALA A 26 -12.65 26.13 -7.97
N VAL A 27 -13.45 25.21 -8.51
CA VAL A 27 -13.83 25.18 -9.94
C VAL A 27 -14.42 26.50 -10.44
N ASP A 28 -15.25 27.18 -9.66
CA ASP A 28 -15.84 28.47 -10.08
C ASP A 28 -14.76 29.56 -10.23
N SER A 29 -13.75 29.59 -9.37
CA SER A 29 -12.63 30.55 -9.45
C SER A 29 -11.67 30.21 -10.59
N VAL A 30 -11.43 28.91 -10.82
CA VAL A 30 -10.62 28.43 -11.95
C VAL A 30 -11.31 28.78 -13.27
N LEU A 31 -12.59 28.44 -13.44
CA LEU A 31 -13.32 28.73 -14.67
C LEU A 31 -13.48 30.23 -14.91
N ALA A 32 -13.69 31.04 -13.87
CA ALA A 32 -13.74 32.50 -14.02
C ALA A 32 -12.41 33.11 -14.49
N ARG A 33 -11.27 32.49 -14.19
CA ARG A 33 -9.94 32.99 -14.59
C ARG A 33 -9.57 32.61 -16.03
N TRP A 34 -9.91 31.41 -16.46
CA TRP A 34 -9.53 30.86 -17.78
C TRP A 34 -10.64 30.94 -18.83
N LEU A 35 -11.90 31.03 -18.41
CA LEU A 35 -13.09 31.14 -19.27
C LEU A 35 -14.05 32.22 -18.71
N PRO A 36 -13.63 33.49 -18.60
CA PRO A 36 -14.38 34.55 -17.92
C PRO A 36 -15.75 34.85 -18.55
N GLU A 37 -15.95 34.52 -19.83
CA GLU A 37 -17.21 34.74 -20.56
C GLU A 37 -18.22 33.58 -20.41
N GLY A 38 -17.87 32.52 -19.67
CA GLY A 38 -18.73 31.36 -19.50
C GLY A 38 -19.92 31.59 -18.57
N ARG A 39 -20.98 30.80 -18.77
CA ARG A 39 -22.19 30.83 -17.95
C ARG A 39 -22.47 29.46 -17.35
N ARG A 40 -22.86 29.47 -16.08
CA ARG A 40 -23.26 28.25 -15.36
C ARG A 40 -24.72 27.92 -15.63
N GLU A 41 -24.95 26.71 -16.13
CA GLU A 41 -26.27 26.11 -16.35
C GLU A 41 -26.33 24.80 -15.54
N GLY A 42 -26.72 24.92 -14.25
CA GLY A 42 -26.79 23.78 -13.34
C GLY A 42 -25.41 23.20 -13.00
N HIS A 43 -25.18 21.95 -13.41
CA HIS A 43 -23.91 21.24 -13.24
C HIS A 43 -22.95 21.40 -14.43
N GLU A 44 -23.35 22.15 -15.45
CA GLU A 44 -22.54 22.42 -16.63
C GLU A 44 -22.14 23.90 -16.66
N TYR A 45 -20.90 24.17 -17.03
CA TYR A 45 -20.39 25.50 -17.30
C TYR A 45 -20.11 25.60 -18.79
N LYS A 46 -20.92 26.42 -19.48
CA LYS A 46 -20.84 26.58 -20.93
C LYS A 46 -20.07 27.84 -21.26
N ALA A 47 -19.02 27.71 -22.04
CA ALA A 47 -18.20 28.83 -22.48
C ALA A 47 -18.05 28.84 -24.00
N ARG A 48 -17.51 29.93 -24.52
CA ARG A 48 -16.95 29.93 -25.87
C ARG A 48 -15.56 29.30 -25.77
N ASN A 49 -15.26 28.36 -26.65
CA ASN A 49 -13.91 27.80 -26.68
C ASN A 49 -12.96 28.87 -27.27
N PRO A 50 -11.94 29.34 -26.54
CA PRO A 50 -11.02 30.37 -27.05
C PRO A 50 -10.05 29.85 -28.12
N THR A 51 -9.93 28.54 -28.29
CA THR A 51 -8.95 27.91 -29.21
C THR A 51 -9.50 27.64 -30.61
N ARG A 52 -10.77 27.98 -30.88
CA ARG A 52 -11.42 27.86 -32.20
C ARG A 52 -11.59 29.22 -32.88
N ALA A 53 -11.60 29.23 -34.22
CA ALA A 53 -11.71 30.44 -35.03
C ALA A 53 -13.16 30.91 -35.27
N ASP A 54 -14.18 30.11 -34.90
CA ASP A 54 -15.58 30.39 -35.18
C ASP A 54 -16.36 30.93 -33.96
N ASN A 55 -17.30 31.84 -34.21
CA ASN A 55 -17.98 32.66 -33.18
C ASN A 55 -19.32 32.10 -32.67
N LYS A 56 -19.58 30.78 -32.75
CA LYS A 56 -20.89 30.19 -32.35
C LYS A 56 -20.91 29.69 -30.89
N PRO A 57 -21.49 30.41 -29.92
CA PRO A 57 -21.55 29.94 -28.53
C PRO A 57 -22.35 28.64 -28.39
N GLY A 58 -21.89 27.72 -27.53
CA GLY A 58 -22.73 26.65 -26.98
C GLY A 58 -22.20 25.20 -27.04
N SER A 59 -21.06 24.94 -27.70
CA SER A 59 -20.54 23.56 -27.86
C SER A 59 -19.50 23.14 -26.84
N PHE A 60 -18.96 24.07 -26.04
CA PHE A 60 -17.90 23.81 -25.07
C PHE A 60 -18.47 23.79 -23.65
N SER A 61 -18.55 22.58 -23.08
CA SER A 61 -19.20 22.30 -21.80
C SER A 61 -18.21 21.69 -20.82
N ILE A 62 -18.21 22.20 -19.59
CA ILE A 62 -17.39 21.73 -18.47
C ILE A 62 -18.32 21.33 -17.32
N ASN A 63 -18.23 20.08 -16.87
CA ASN A 63 -18.98 19.62 -15.72
C ASN A 63 -18.32 20.10 -14.42
N VAL A 64 -19.01 20.92 -13.64
CA VAL A 64 -18.42 21.54 -12.44
C VAL A 64 -18.29 20.56 -11.26
N ASN A 65 -18.95 19.41 -11.30
CA ASN A 65 -18.85 18.40 -10.24
C ASN A 65 -17.70 17.42 -10.47
N THR A 66 -17.31 17.18 -11.73
CA THR A 66 -16.28 16.20 -12.09
C THR A 66 -15.03 16.82 -12.71
N GLY A 67 -15.12 18.07 -13.19
CA GLY A 67 -14.04 18.76 -13.91
C GLY A 67 -13.83 18.25 -15.34
N GLN A 68 -14.64 17.30 -15.80
CA GLN A 68 -14.61 16.77 -17.17
C GLN A 68 -15.17 17.80 -18.14
N TRP A 69 -14.63 17.83 -19.36
CA TRP A 69 -15.06 18.78 -20.37
C TRP A 69 -14.99 18.21 -21.77
N ALA A 70 -15.82 18.76 -22.66
CA ALA A 70 -15.82 18.43 -24.07
C ALA A 70 -16.22 19.64 -24.92
N ASP A 71 -15.58 19.77 -26.10
CA ASP A 71 -16.05 20.60 -27.20
C ASP A 71 -16.69 19.73 -28.28
N PHE A 72 -17.98 19.92 -28.50
CA PHE A 72 -18.76 19.15 -29.48
C PHE A 72 -18.74 19.75 -30.89
N ALA A 73 -18.02 20.87 -31.12
CA ALA A 73 -17.95 21.54 -32.43
C ALA A 73 -16.62 21.38 -33.17
N SER A 74 -15.57 20.82 -32.56
CA SER A 74 -14.29 20.56 -33.23
C SER A 74 -14.33 19.25 -34.04
N ASP A 75 -13.85 19.25 -35.28
CA ASP A 75 -13.63 18.02 -36.07
C ASP A 75 -12.60 17.14 -35.35
N GLY A 76 -13.08 16.13 -34.61
CA GLY A 76 -12.28 15.25 -33.74
C GLY A 76 -12.59 15.33 -32.23
N GLY A 77 -13.52 16.19 -31.80
CA GLY A 77 -14.08 16.24 -30.44
C GLY A 77 -13.05 16.37 -29.31
N ALA A 78 -12.51 17.56 -29.08
CA ALA A 78 -11.60 17.81 -27.97
C ALA A 78 -12.30 17.55 -26.62
N ARG A 79 -11.73 16.67 -25.80
CA ARG A 79 -12.28 16.29 -24.50
C ARG A 79 -11.17 16.04 -23.49
N GLY A 80 -11.44 16.30 -22.21
CA GLY A 80 -10.50 16.08 -21.13
C GLY A 80 -11.17 15.59 -19.84
N GLY A 81 -10.41 14.82 -19.07
CA GLY A 81 -10.91 14.14 -17.86
C GLY A 81 -10.90 15.00 -16.59
N ASP A 82 -10.21 16.14 -16.60
CA ASP A 82 -10.08 17.04 -15.45
C ASP A 82 -9.74 18.49 -15.89
N LEU A 83 -9.68 19.38 -14.89
CA LEU A 83 -9.35 20.80 -15.08
C LEU A 83 -7.86 21.03 -15.44
N ILE A 84 -6.97 20.08 -15.15
CA ILE A 84 -5.56 20.16 -15.57
C ILE A 84 -5.47 19.96 -17.08
N ALA A 85 -6.18 18.97 -17.62
CA ALA A 85 -6.33 18.72 -19.05
C ALA A 85 -7.04 19.89 -19.75
N LEU A 86 -8.00 20.54 -19.07
CA LEU A 86 -8.67 21.75 -19.58
C LEU A 86 -7.67 22.87 -19.80
N ILE A 87 -6.87 23.19 -18.79
CA ILE A 87 -5.91 24.29 -18.87
C ILE A 87 -4.75 23.95 -19.82
N ALA A 88 -4.30 22.70 -19.85
CA ALA A 88 -3.35 22.22 -20.84
C ALA A 88 -3.84 22.43 -22.28
N TYR A 89 -5.13 22.17 -22.53
CA TYR A 89 -5.76 22.40 -23.83
C TYR A 89 -5.93 23.89 -24.16
N LEU A 90 -6.43 24.69 -23.21
CA LEU A 90 -6.66 26.12 -23.41
C LEU A 90 -5.37 26.90 -23.65
N GLU A 91 -4.27 26.51 -23.02
CA GLU A 91 -2.98 27.19 -23.14
C GLU A 91 -1.99 26.50 -24.11
N GLY A 92 -2.35 25.36 -24.70
CA GLY A 92 -1.50 24.63 -25.63
C GLY A 92 -0.21 24.09 -25.00
N CYS A 93 -0.23 23.74 -23.72
CA CYS A 93 0.95 23.28 -22.97
C CYS A 93 0.83 21.84 -22.47
N LYS A 94 1.94 21.25 -22.02
CA LYS A 94 1.93 19.89 -21.41
C LYS A 94 1.19 19.92 -20.06
N GLN A 95 0.57 18.80 -19.67
CA GLN A 95 -0.20 18.71 -18.41
C GLN A 95 0.58 19.14 -17.16
N GLY A 96 1.89 18.84 -17.09
CA GLY A 96 2.72 19.25 -15.95
C GLY A 96 2.89 20.77 -15.83
N GLU A 97 2.89 21.51 -16.93
CA GLU A 97 2.93 22.97 -16.91
C GLU A 97 1.59 23.56 -16.48
N ALA A 98 0.48 23.00 -17.00
CA ALA A 98 -0.87 23.36 -16.58
C ALA A 98 -1.11 23.11 -15.09
N ALA A 99 -0.62 21.98 -14.57
CA ALA A 99 -0.71 21.65 -13.15
C ALA A 99 0.06 22.65 -12.27
N ASN A 100 1.25 23.10 -12.71
CA ASN A 100 2.01 24.12 -11.98
C ASN A 100 1.29 25.47 -11.96
N LYS A 101 0.71 25.89 -13.08
CA LYS A 101 -0.08 27.13 -13.17
C LYS A 101 -1.33 27.08 -12.29
N LEU A 102 -2.00 25.93 -12.25
CA LEU A 102 -3.11 25.68 -11.34
C LEU A 102 -2.68 25.73 -9.87
N ALA A 103 -1.58 25.06 -9.51
CA ALA A 103 -1.08 25.06 -8.15
C ALA A 103 -0.70 26.46 -7.67
N GLU A 104 -0.10 27.26 -8.54
CA GLU A 104 0.23 28.66 -8.26
C GLU A 104 -1.02 29.53 -8.08
N PHE A 105 -2.01 29.41 -8.97
CA PHE A 105 -3.28 30.13 -8.87
C PHE A 105 -4.07 29.77 -7.61
N LEU A 106 -4.03 28.50 -7.20
CA LEU A 106 -4.70 27.99 -6.00
C LEU A 106 -3.92 28.28 -4.72
N GLY A 107 -2.76 28.96 -4.80
CA GLY A 107 -1.98 29.33 -3.63
C GLY A 107 -1.34 28.15 -2.90
N LEU A 108 -1.17 27.00 -3.55
CA LEU A 108 -0.54 25.81 -2.97
C LEU A 108 0.98 26.04 -2.85
N ARG A 109 1.43 26.67 -1.76
CA ARG A 109 2.84 26.80 -1.35
C ARG A 109 3.17 25.86 -0.20
N SER A 110 4.39 25.32 -0.20
CA SER A 110 4.85 24.24 0.67
C SER A 110 5.21 24.69 2.09
N GLY A 111 4.77 23.93 3.10
CA GLY A 111 5.08 24.12 4.52
C GLY A 111 3.86 24.61 5.30
N GLU A 112 3.50 23.88 6.36
CA GLU A 112 2.19 23.87 7.03
C GLU A 112 1.06 23.33 6.13
N ALA A 113 0.68 22.08 6.35
CA ALA A 113 -0.73 21.77 6.19
C ALA A 113 -1.46 22.66 7.22
N PRO A 114 -2.34 23.59 6.80
CA PRO A 114 -3.30 24.09 7.75
C PRO A 114 -3.98 22.84 8.31
N ALA A 115 -4.04 22.70 9.63
CA ALA A 115 -5.05 21.87 10.24
C ALA A 115 -6.34 22.18 9.47
N ALA A 116 -6.90 21.16 8.81
CA ALA A 116 -8.09 21.34 8.00
C ALA A 116 -9.06 22.16 8.86
N PRO A 117 -9.48 23.36 8.42
CA PRO A 117 -10.51 24.07 9.16
C PRO A 117 -11.65 23.06 9.27
N ALA A 118 -12.11 22.84 10.50
CA ALA A 118 -13.23 21.95 10.79
C ALA A 118 -14.37 22.32 9.84
N ARG A 119 -14.52 21.56 8.75
CA ARG A 119 -15.57 21.78 7.77
C ARG A 119 -16.74 20.88 8.12
N ALA A 120 -17.26 21.06 9.33
CA ALA A 120 -18.61 20.67 9.68
C ALA A 120 -19.55 21.82 9.31
N ALA A 121 -19.79 21.99 8.00
CA ALA A 121 -20.80 22.86 7.37
C ALA A 121 -20.51 22.87 5.85
N GLN A 122 -21.39 22.51 4.91
CA GLN A 122 -22.83 22.34 4.86
C GLN A 122 -23.13 21.38 3.70
N ALA A 123 -23.91 20.34 3.97
CA ALA A 123 -24.83 19.81 2.98
C ALA A 123 -26.20 19.88 3.64
N ALA A 124 -26.91 20.98 3.40
CA ALA A 124 -28.32 21.03 3.75
C ALA A 124 -29.04 19.97 2.93
N ASP A 125 -29.83 19.12 3.58
CA ASP A 125 -30.75 18.24 2.87
C ASP A 125 -31.73 19.10 2.03
N LYS A 126 -32.41 18.51 1.04
CA LYS A 126 -33.42 19.19 0.22
C LYS A 126 -34.55 19.85 1.04
N GLY A 127 -34.64 19.58 2.35
CA GLY A 127 -35.54 20.22 3.32
C GLY A 127 -34.92 21.27 4.26
N GLY A 128 -33.66 21.70 4.05
CA GLY A 128 -33.03 22.79 4.81
C GLY A 128 -32.41 22.43 6.17
N ALA A 129 -32.38 21.14 6.54
CA ALA A 129 -31.74 20.64 7.76
C ALA A 129 -30.25 20.35 7.55
N ALA A 130 -29.40 20.71 8.51
CA ALA A 130 -27.95 20.43 8.50
C ALA A 130 -27.48 19.77 9.82
N PRO A 131 -26.56 18.79 9.78
CA PRO A 131 -26.04 18.16 10.99
C PRO A 131 -25.18 19.16 11.77
N VAL A 132 -25.22 19.06 13.10
CA VAL A 132 -24.43 19.92 14.00
C VAL A 132 -23.52 19.05 14.85
N CYS A 133 -22.21 19.22 14.66
CA CYS A 133 -21.17 18.51 15.39
C CYS A 133 -20.01 19.48 15.71
N PRO A 134 -19.56 19.58 16.98
CA PRO A 134 -20.12 18.93 18.16
C PRO A 134 -21.53 19.43 18.50
N VAL A 135 -22.26 18.64 19.31
CA VAL A 135 -23.59 18.97 19.82
C VAL A 135 -23.46 20.19 20.74
N PRO A 136 -24.15 21.30 20.46
CA PRO A 136 -24.08 22.52 21.28
C PRO A 136 -24.69 22.33 22.68
N ASP A 137 -24.23 23.11 23.66
CA ASP A 137 -24.78 23.12 25.02
C ASP A 137 -26.25 23.57 25.08
N ASP A 138 -26.71 24.35 24.10
CA ASP A 138 -28.10 24.80 23.96
C ASP A 138 -28.99 23.81 23.20
N ALA A 139 -28.47 22.64 22.81
CA ALA A 139 -29.25 21.59 22.17
C ALA A 139 -30.30 21.01 23.15
N PRO A 140 -31.52 20.67 22.66
CA PRO A 140 -32.49 20.00 23.51
C PRO A 140 -31.96 18.66 24.00
N ALA A 141 -32.49 18.15 25.12
CA ALA A 141 -32.14 16.83 25.63
C ALA A 141 -32.42 15.75 24.57
N ALA A 142 -31.51 14.79 24.44
CA ALA A 142 -31.69 13.65 23.54
C ALA A 142 -32.91 12.83 24.00
N PRO A 143 -33.73 12.30 23.07
CA PRO A 143 -34.90 11.49 23.41
C PRO A 143 -34.55 10.27 24.26
N ASP A 144 -35.28 10.06 25.37
CA ASP A 144 -35.09 8.91 26.27
C ASP A 144 -35.59 7.57 25.67
N ALA A 145 -36.43 7.63 24.63
CA ALA A 145 -37.00 6.46 23.97
C ALA A 145 -37.20 6.69 22.47
N HIS A 146 -37.04 5.63 21.68
CA HIS A 146 -37.41 5.61 20.28
C HIS A 146 -38.93 5.40 20.14
N PRO A 147 -39.64 6.17 19.27
CA PRO A 147 -41.10 6.08 19.13
C PRO A 147 -41.63 4.66 18.85
N ARG A 148 -40.84 3.84 18.14
CA ARG A 148 -41.19 2.46 17.77
C ARG A 148 -40.58 1.38 18.67
N HIS A 149 -39.39 1.60 19.21
CA HIS A 149 -38.58 0.56 19.86
C HIS A 149 -38.48 0.73 21.37
N GLY A 150 -39.05 1.81 21.93
CA GLY A 150 -39.00 2.08 23.35
C GLY A 150 -37.61 2.52 23.83
N LYS A 151 -37.26 2.19 25.06
CA LYS A 151 -35.95 2.55 25.65
C LYS A 151 -34.83 1.72 25.04
N ALA A 152 -33.70 2.37 24.77
CA ALA A 152 -32.50 1.69 24.28
C ALA A 152 -31.94 0.75 25.36
N SER A 153 -31.48 -0.44 24.95
CA SER A 153 -30.79 -1.38 25.85
C SER A 153 -29.32 -1.02 26.04
N ALA A 154 -28.72 -0.30 25.09
CA ALA A 154 -27.40 0.32 25.24
C ALA A 154 -27.31 1.61 24.40
N VAL A 155 -26.48 2.56 24.86
CA VAL A 155 -26.23 3.83 24.17
C VAL A 155 -24.73 4.10 24.18
N TRP A 156 -24.13 4.22 23.00
CA TRP A 156 -22.73 4.58 22.82
C TRP A 156 -22.63 6.01 22.31
N THR A 157 -21.88 6.84 23.02
CA THR A 157 -21.72 8.25 22.67
C THR A 157 -20.38 8.48 21.97
N TYR A 158 -20.43 8.97 20.75
CA TYR A 158 -19.28 9.36 19.96
C TYR A 158 -18.83 10.74 20.42
N ARG A 159 -17.54 10.89 20.70
CA ARG A 159 -16.95 12.13 21.20
C ARG A 159 -15.78 12.54 20.32
N ASP A 160 -15.51 13.84 20.22
CA ASP A 160 -14.27 14.31 19.61
C ASP A 160 -13.09 14.20 20.59
N ARG A 161 -11.92 14.70 20.16
CA ARG A 161 -10.69 14.68 20.96
C ARG A 161 -10.78 15.51 22.24
N ASP A 162 -11.71 16.45 22.31
CA ASP A 162 -11.92 17.35 23.44
C ASP A 162 -13.04 16.83 24.36
N GLY A 163 -13.60 15.64 24.04
CA GLY A 163 -14.66 15.00 24.81
C GLY A 163 -16.06 15.53 24.49
N LEU A 164 -16.22 16.40 23.50
CA LEU A 164 -17.51 16.95 23.13
C LEU A 164 -18.33 15.92 22.35
N GLU A 165 -19.62 15.87 22.62
CA GLU A 165 -20.53 14.91 22.01
C GLU A 165 -20.71 15.18 20.51
N LEU A 166 -20.51 14.17 19.67
CA LEU A 166 -20.69 14.25 18.22
C LEU A 166 -22.00 13.57 17.78
N ALA A 167 -22.27 12.39 18.33
CA ALA A 167 -23.42 11.56 17.99
C ALA A 167 -23.66 10.50 19.06
N ARG A 168 -24.83 9.86 19.02
CA ARG A 168 -25.12 8.63 19.78
C ARG A 168 -25.46 7.50 18.84
N VAL A 169 -25.13 6.27 19.23
CA VAL A 169 -25.61 5.05 18.60
C VAL A 169 -26.37 4.25 19.65
N CYS A 170 -27.65 4.00 19.40
CA CYS A 170 -28.55 3.35 20.34
C CYS A 170 -28.89 1.94 19.85
N ARG A 171 -28.76 0.95 20.74
CA ARG A 171 -29.18 -0.42 20.51
C ARG A 171 -30.56 -0.67 21.12
N PHE A 172 -31.38 -1.42 20.41
CA PHE A 172 -32.67 -1.90 20.86
C PHE A 172 -32.73 -3.41 20.66
N ASP A 173 -32.93 -4.15 21.75
CA ASP A 173 -33.21 -5.58 21.66
C ASP A 173 -34.73 -5.76 21.48
N THR A 174 -35.12 -6.24 20.31
CA THR A 174 -36.51 -6.47 19.93
C THR A 174 -36.80 -7.97 19.95
N GLY A 175 -38.09 -8.36 20.00
CA GLY A 175 -38.49 -9.77 19.92
C GLY A 175 -38.10 -10.47 18.60
N LYS A 176 -37.60 -9.74 17.60
CA LYS A 176 -37.14 -10.28 16.30
C LYS A 176 -35.62 -10.18 16.11
N GLY A 177 -34.87 -9.71 17.11
CA GLY A 177 -33.42 -9.51 17.04
C GLY A 177 -32.99 -8.10 17.49
N LYS A 178 -31.75 -7.72 17.20
CA LYS A 178 -31.18 -6.42 17.58
C LYS A 178 -31.33 -5.39 16.45
N GLU A 179 -31.70 -4.16 16.79
CA GLU A 179 -31.60 -2.99 15.92
C GLU A 179 -30.64 -1.96 16.51
N VAL A 180 -29.80 -1.37 15.65
CA VAL A 180 -28.81 -0.35 16.06
C VAL A 180 -29.03 0.90 15.21
N LEU A 181 -29.43 1.99 15.85
CA LEU A 181 -29.83 3.22 15.18
C LEU A 181 -28.99 4.41 15.65
N PRO A 182 -28.43 5.22 14.73
CA PRO A 182 -27.75 6.46 15.07
C PRO A 182 -28.76 7.55 15.45
N LEU A 183 -28.38 8.37 16.40
CA LEU A 183 -29.11 9.52 16.91
C LEU A 183 -28.17 10.74 16.87
N THR A 184 -28.51 11.74 16.06
CA THR A 184 -27.64 12.89 15.76
C THR A 184 -28.39 14.21 15.88
N CYS A 185 -27.68 15.28 16.25
CA CYS A 185 -28.27 16.61 16.37
C CYS A 185 -28.21 17.36 15.03
N TRP A 186 -29.30 18.01 14.65
CA TRP A 186 -29.43 18.79 13.42
C TRP A 186 -30.03 20.16 13.72
N ARG A 187 -29.64 21.13 12.89
CA ARG A 187 -30.27 22.45 12.82
C ARG A 187 -31.33 22.41 11.73
N ASP A 188 -32.58 22.31 12.15
CA ASP A 188 -33.74 22.42 11.29
C ASP A 188 -34.19 23.90 11.20
N PRO A 189 -35.05 24.28 10.22
CA PRO A 189 -35.63 25.62 10.18
C PRO A 189 -36.34 26.05 11.48
N GLY A 190 -36.83 25.09 12.26
CA GLY A 190 -37.50 25.31 13.54
C GLY A 190 -36.60 25.19 14.78
N GLY A 191 -35.27 25.17 14.62
CA GLY A 191 -34.30 25.09 15.72
C GLY A 191 -33.52 23.76 15.78
N LEU A 192 -32.72 23.60 16.85
CA LEU A 192 -31.94 22.38 17.09
C LEU A 192 -32.86 21.21 17.46
N ARG A 193 -32.69 20.05 16.81
CA ARG A 193 -33.46 18.83 17.08
C ARG A 193 -32.61 17.59 16.90
N TRP A 194 -32.96 16.54 17.63
CA TRP A 194 -32.38 15.21 17.48
C TRP A 194 -33.13 14.39 16.43
N HIS A 195 -32.38 13.72 15.56
CA HIS A 195 -32.89 12.86 14.50
C HIS A 195 -32.29 11.47 14.60
N TRP A 196 -33.12 10.44 14.37
CA TRP A 196 -32.70 9.04 14.24
C TRP A 196 -32.05 8.81 12.87
N ARG A 197 -30.91 9.45 12.65
CA ARG A 197 -30.22 9.57 11.37
C ARG A 197 -28.71 9.52 11.58
N ALA A 198 -28.00 8.91 10.64
CA ALA A 198 -26.53 8.89 10.65
C ALA A 198 -25.95 10.24 10.24
N LEU A 199 -24.75 10.56 10.74
CA LEU A 199 -23.95 11.65 10.19
C LEU A 199 -23.58 11.35 8.73
N PRO A 200 -23.40 12.39 7.89
CA PRO A 200 -22.78 12.24 6.58
C PRO A 200 -21.41 11.57 6.66
N GLU A 201 -20.99 10.93 5.57
CA GLU A 201 -19.67 10.32 5.46
C GLU A 201 -18.60 11.39 5.12
N PRO A 202 -17.37 11.26 5.66
CA PRO A 202 -16.91 10.21 6.55
C PRO A 202 -17.35 10.45 8.02
N ARG A 203 -17.69 9.37 8.72
CA ARG A 203 -18.24 9.39 10.09
C ARG A 203 -17.13 9.25 11.14
N PRO A 204 -17.27 9.85 12.33
CA PRO A 204 -16.28 9.69 13.39
C PRO A 204 -16.15 8.23 13.86
N LEU A 205 -14.96 7.85 14.33
CA LEU A 205 -14.77 6.58 15.07
C LEU A 205 -15.34 6.69 16.48
N TYR A 206 -15.82 5.58 17.03
CA TYR A 206 -16.11 5.48 18.45
C TYR A 206 -14.78 5.40 19.22
N GLY A 207 -14.65 6.13 20.34
CA GLY A 207 -13.42 6.16 21.15
C GLY A 207 -12.34 7.15 20.69
N LEU A 208 -12.67 8.14 19.86
CA LEU A 208 -11.73 9.19 19.44
C LEU A 208 -11.17 10.02 20.59
N ASP A 209 -11.98 10.30 21.60
CA ASP A 209 -11.57 10.89 22.89
C ASP A 209 -10.45 10.08 23.54
N ARG A 210 -10.58 8.75 23.54
CA ARG A 210 -9.58 7.83 24.13
C ARG A 210 -8.24 7.83 23.37
N LEU A 211 -8.24 8.18 22.09
CA LEU A 211 -7.02 8.34 21.29
C LEU A 211 -6.26 9.63 21.65
N GLY A 212 -6.98 10.71 21.92
CA GLY A 212 -6.41 12.01 22.31
C GLY A 212 -5.62 11.92 23.62
N ASP A 213 -6.18 11.23 24.61
CA ASP A 213 -5.57 11.08 25.94
C ASP A 213 -4.30 10.22 25.96
N ARG A 214 -4.09 9.39 24.93
CA ARG A 214 -3.06 8.33 24.92
C ARG A 214 -2.22 8.33 23.63
N PRO A 215 -1.47 9.40 23.32
CA PRO A 215 -0.75 9.55 22.06
C PRO A 215 0.35 8.49 21.80
N GLY A 216 0.82 7.77 22.84
CA GLY A 216 1.81 6.70 22.72
C GLY A 216 1.24 5.27 22.77
N ALA A 217 -0.02 5.11 23.19
CA ALA A 217 -0.64 3.79 23.36
C ALA A 217 -0.84 3.09 22.01
N PHE A 218 -0.90 1.75 22.03
CA PHE A 218 -1.40 0.99 20.90
C PHE A 218 -2.90 1.23 20.73
N VAL A 219 -3.34 1.20 19.48
CA VAL A 219 -4.75 1.29 19.14
C VAL A 219 -5.29 -0.11 18.91
N LEU A 220 -6.38 -0.47 19.57
CA LEU A 220 -7.10 -1.70 19.30
C LEU A 220 -8.40 -1.37 18.58
N VAL A 221 -8.66 -2.01 17.44
CA VAL A 221 -9.89 -1.85 16.67
C VAL A 221 -10.73 -3.11 16.82
N THR A 222 -11.98 -2.96 17.28
CA THR A 222 -12.97 -4.05 17.36
C THR A 222 -14.05 -3.87 16.28
N GLU A 223 -14.93 -4.87 16.11
CA GLU A 223 -16.02 -4.81 15.12
C GLU A 223 -17.15 -3.85 15.51
N GLY A 224 -17.57 -3.86 16.78
CA GLY A 224 -18.69 -3.07 17.28
C GLY A 224 -18.41 -2.31 18.57
N GLU A 225 -19.30 -1.38 18.93
CA GLU A 225 -19.15 -0.51 20.09
C GLU A 225 -19.21 -1.29 21.41
N LYS A 226 -20.05 -2.35 21.47
CA LYS A 226 -20.10 -3.28 22.61
C LYS A 226 -18.75 -3.93 22.87
N ASP A 227 -18.11 -4.44 21.81
CA ASP A 227 -16.79 -5.07 21.88
C ASP A 227 -15.69 -4.04 22.18
N ALA A 228 -15.83 -2.81 21.68
CA ALA A 228 -14.88 -1.74 21.98
C ALA A 228 -14.88 -1.40 23.48
N ASP A 229 -16.05 -1.33 24.12
CA ASP A 229 -16.15 -1.11 25.56
C ASP A 229 -15.61 -2.30 26.37
N ALA A 230 -15.94 -3.53 25.95
CA ALA A 230 -15.43 -4.72 26.62
C ALA A 230 -13.90 -4.83 26.52
N ALA A 231 -13.34 -4.59 25.32
CA ALA A 231 -11.90 -4.58 25.10
C ALA A 231 -11.21 -3.47 25.90
N ALA A 232 -11.83 -2.29 26.06
CA ALA A 232 -11.29 -1.22 26.90
C ALA A 232 -11.19 -1.63 28.39
N LEU A 233 -12.14 -2.44 28.88
CA LEU A 233 -12.09 -3.00 30.24
C LEU A 233 -11.06 -4.13 30.39
N LEU A 234 -10.88 -4.94 29.35
CA LEU A 234 -9.87 -6.00 29.32
C LEU A 234 -8.44 -5.44 29.21
N LEU A 235 -8.26 -4.35 28.48
CA LEU A 235 -6.96 -3.82 28.05
C LEU A 235 -6.85 -2.31 28.31
N PRO A 236 -6.78 -1.86 29.58
CA PRO A 236 -6.76 -0.43 29.93
C PRO A 236 -5.53 0.33 29.39
N GLY A 237 -4.48 -0.38 28.99
CA GLY A 237 -3.27 0.18 28.36
C GLY A 237 -3.41 0.52 26.87
N PHE A 238 -4.55 0.20 26.24
CA PHE A 238 -4.81 0.43 24.82
C PHE A 238 -5.83 1.56 24.62
N ALA A 239 -5.71 2.28 23.52
CA ALA A 239 -6.77 3.13 23.03
C ALA A 239 -7.69 2.30 22.13
N VAL A 240 -8.89 1.97 22.61
CA VAL A 240 -9.81 1.10 21.86
C VAL A 240 -10.81 1.93 21.06
N VAL A 241 -10.95 1.62 19.78
CA VAL A 241 -11.84 2.29 18.84
C VAL A 241 -12.63 1.30 17.97
N THR A 242 -13.72 1.76 17.37
CA THR A 242 -14.42 1.02 16.29
C THR A 242 -15.05 1.97 15.28
N SER A 243 -15.38 1.43 14.10
CA SER A 243 -16.11 2.14 13.06
C SER A 243 -17.62 2.21 13.36
N SER A 244 -18.29 3.21 12.80
CA SER A 244 -19.73 3.37 12.98
C SER A 244 -20.56 2.38 12.14
N ASN A 245 -21.64 1.86 12.73
CA ASN A 245 -22.63 0.98 12.08
C ASN A 245 -22.11 -0.43 11.65
N GLY A 246 -21.22 -1.03 12.44
CA GLY A 246 -20.85 -2.46 12.38
C GLY A 246 -20.01 -2.91 11.16
N ALA A 247 -19.72 -4.22 11.07
CA ALA A 247 -18.74 -4.83 10.14
C ALA A 247 -18.80 -4.38 8.67
N ARG A 248 -20.00 -4.14 8.13
CA ARG A 248 -20.17 -3.81 6.70
C ARG A 248 -20.00 -2.32 6.38
N SER A 249 -19.70 -1.50 7.39
CA SER A 249 -19.70 -0.03 7.27
C SER A 249 -18.33 0.59 7.58
N ALA A 250 -17.27 -0.22 7.72
CA ALA A 250 -15.92 0.28 8.02
C ALA A 250 -15.49 1.44 7.10
N GLY A 251 -15.76 1.32 5.80
CA GLY A 251 -15.42 2.32 4.78
C GLY A 251 -16.17 3.66 4.90
N LYS A 252 -17.20 3.75 5.73
CA LYS A 252 -17.99 4.97 5.97
C LYS A 252 -17.41 5.85 7.07
N SER A 253 -16.42 5.35 7.81
CA SER A 253 -15.80 6.06 8.93
C SER A 253 -14.49 6.74 8.53
N ASP A 254 -14.14 7.80 9.23
CA ASP A 254 -12.88 8.52 9.08
C ASP A 254 -11.75 7.80 9.83
N TRP A 255 -10.80 7.27 9.08
CA TRP A 255 -9.63 6.55 9.61
C TRP A 255 -8.40 7.45 9.77
N ALA A 256 -8.44 8.71 9.33
CA ALA A 256 -7.34 9.68 9.47
C ALA A 256 -6.81 9.81 10.92
N PRO A 257 -7.62 9.68 11.98
CA PRO A 257 -7.13 9.71 13.36
C PRO A 257 -6.11 8.60 13.71
N LEU A 258 -5.99 7.54 12.89
CA LEU A 258 -5.02 6.47 13.11
C LEU A 258 -3.63 6.75 12.50
N ARG A 259 -3.43 7.90 11.86
CA ARG A 259 -2.15 8.28 11.27
C ARG A 259 -1.01 8.21 12.29
N GLY A 260 0.07 7.50 11.94
CA GLY A 260 1.24 7.31 12.79
C GLY A 260 1.00 6.43 14.01
N ARG A 261 -0.19 5.83 14.17
CA ARG A 261 -0.52 4.96 15.31
C ARG A 261 -0.19 3.50 14.98
N ARG A 262 0.08 2.70 16.01
CA ARG A 262 0.25 1.24 15.89
C ARG A 262 -1.07 0.58 16.20
N VAL A 263 -1.63 -0.13 15.22
CA VAL A 263 -3.01 -0.61 15.23
C VAL A 263 -3.03 -2.14 15.31
N LEU A 264 -3.84 -2.67 16.22
CA LEU A 264 -4.19 -4.08 16.30
C LEU A 264 -5.69 -4.21 16.02
N VAL A 265 -6.09 -5.23 15.27
CA VAL A 265 -7.49 -5.49 14.93
C VAL A 265 -7.92 -6.77 15.61
N TRP A 266 -8.96 -6.71 16.42
CA TRP A 266 -9.62 -7.85 17.04
C TRP A 266 -11.00 -8.04 16.38
N PRO A 267 -11.11 -8.93 15.37
CA PRO A 267 -12.38 -9.25 14.74
C PRO A 267 -13.21 -10.25 15.55
N ASP A 268 -14.51 -10.28 15.28
CA ASP A 268 -15.38 -11.36 15.73
C ASP A 268 -14.97 -12.68 15.02
N ALA A 269 -15.15 -13.81 15.70
CA ALA A 269 -14.72 -15.13 15.23
C ALA A 269 -15.69 -15.73 14.18
N ASP A 270 -15.88 -15.02 13.06
CA ASP A 270 -16.71 -15.47 11.95
C ASP A 270 -16.25 -14.92 10.58
N GLY A 271 -16.96 -15.28 9.51
CA GLY A 271 -16.67 -14.81 8.16
C GLY A 271 -16.80 -13.29 7.99
N PRO A 272 -17.90 -12.66 8.43
CA PRO A 272 -18.07 -11.21 8.45
C PRO A 272 -16.96 -10.44 9.20
N GLY A 273 -16.55 -10.92 10.38
CA GLY A 273 -15.49 -10.32 11.19
C GLY A 273 -14.12 -10.40 10.52
N ALA A 274 -13.81 -11.51 9.86
CA ALA A 274 -12.60 -11.63 9.04
C ALA A 274 -12.59 -10.62 7.88
N ALA A 275 -13.72 -10.40 7.22
CA ALA A 275 -13.86 -9.41 6.16
C ALA A 275 -13.73 -7.97 6.71
N TYR A 276 -14.34 -7.68 7.86
CA TYR A 276 -14.18 -6.41 8.55
C TYR A 276 -12.72 -6.12 8.88
N ALA A 277 -11.99 -7.09 9.43
CA ALA A 277 -10.57 -6.89 9.74
C ALA A 277 -9.72 -6.60 8.50
N ALA A 278 -10.01 -7.25 7.37
CA ALA A 278 -9.33 -6.95 6.10
C ALA A 278 -9.61 -5.50 5.64
N ASP A 279 -10.85 -5.03 5.76
CA ASP A 279 -11.20 -3.65 5.44
C ASP A 279 -10.53 -2.63 6.36
N VAL A 280 -10.52 -2.89 7.67
CA VAL A 280 -9.82 -2.05 8.65
C VAL A 280 -8.33 -1.97 8.34
N VAL A 281 -7.68 -3.10 8.00
CA VAL A 281 -6.26 -3.10 7.61
C VAL A 281 -6.01 -2.19 6.42
N ARG A 282 -6.83 -2.31 5.37
CA ARG A 282 -6.72 -1.46 4.18
C ARG A 282 -6.93 0.02 4.50
N LEU A 283 -7.98 0.34 5.27
CA LEU A 283 -8.37 1.72 5.58
C LEU A 283 -7.40 2.41 6.54
N ALA A 284 -6.96 1.72 7.61
CA ALA A 284 -5.98 2.25 8.55
C ALA A 284 -4.58 2.42 7.92
N THR A 285 -4.18 1.50 7.04
CA THR A 285 -2.93 1.63 6.28
C THR A 285 -2.99 2.83 5.33
N ALA A 286 -4.10 2.99 4.59
CA ALA A 286 -4.30 4.14 3.70
C ALA A 286 -4.32 5.48 4.46
N ALA A 287 -4.84 5.50 5.69
CA ALA A 287 -4.79 6.67 6.57
C ALA A 287 -3.38 6.98 7.10
N GLY A 288 -2.40 6.09 6.89
CA GLY A 288 -1.01 6.26 7.29
C GLY A 288 -0.71 5.79 8.70
N ALA A 289 -1.40 4.75 9.20
CA ALA A 289 -1.00 4.07 10.43
C ALA A 289 0.46 3.57 10.35
N GLN A 290 1.18 3.60 11.48
CA GLN A 290 2.57 3.14 11.56
C GLN A 290 2.68 1.62 11.34
N SER A 291 1.73 0.86 11.87
CA SER A 291 1.61 -0.58 11.67
C SER A 291 0.16 -1.00 11.86
N VAL A 292 -0.27 -2.06 11.17
CA VAL A 292 -1.58 -2.68 11.38
C VAL A 292 -1.41 -4.20 11.40
N ALA A 293 -1.93 -4.87 12.43
CA ALA A 293 -1.90 -6.33 12.54
C ALA A 293 -3.24 -6.88 13.01
N ILE A 294 -3.61 -8.05 12.52
CA ILE A 294 -4.84 -8.75 12.93
C ILE A 294 -4.49 -9.75 14.03
N VAL A 295 -5.23 -9.71 15.13
CA VAL A 295 -5.18 -10.72 16.18
C VAL A 295 -6.14 -11.85 15.79
N LYS A 296 -5.62 -13.08 15.74
CA LYS A 296 -6.43 -14.26 15.48
C LYS A 296 -7.29 -14.56 16.72
N PRO A 297 -8.63 -14.67 16.60
CA PRO A 297 -9.49 -15.02 17.74
C PRO A 297 -9.06 -16.32 18.44
N GLU A 298 -8.50 -17.29 17.70
CA GLU A 298 -7.99 -18.55 18.27
C GLU A 298 -6.79 -18.34 19.20
N ALA A 299 -5.92 -17.37 18.91
CA ALA A 299 -4.79 -17.04 19.78
C ALA A 299 -5.26 -16.39 21.10
N ILE A 300 -6.40 -15.71 21.07
CA ILE A 300 -7.05 -15.16 22.27
C ILE A 300 -7.75 -16.30 23.03
N ALA A 301 -8.38 -17.23 22.30
CA ALA A 301 -9.11 -18.35 22.87
C ALA A 301 -8.24 -19.28 23.75
N GLU A 302 -6.93 -19.37 23.50
CA GLU A 302 -5.97 -20.10 24.34
C GLU A 302 -5.94 -19.62 25.80
N HIS A 303 -6.37 -18.38 26.05
CA HIS A 303 -6.41 -17.76 27.37
C HIS A 303 -7.78 -17.81 28.05
N ARG A 304 -8.77 -18.46 27.43
CA ARG A 304 -10.08 -18.72 28.05
C ARG A 304 -9.92 -19.53 29.35
N PRO A 305 -10.87 -19.42 30.30
CA PRO A 305 -10.87 -20.23 31.51
C PRO A 305 -10.83 -21.72 31.19
N GLU A 306 -10.24 -22.50 32.09
CA GLU A 306 -10.07 -23.96 31.91
C GLU A 306 -11.40 -24.68 31.64
N SER A 307 -12.51 -24.17 32.17
CA SER A 307 -13.86 -24.73 31.98
C SER A 307 -14.37 -24.73 30.54
N VAL A 308 -13.83 -23.87 29.67
CA VAL A 308 -14.26 -23.72 28.26
C VAL A 308 -13.08 -23.71 27.28
N ARG A 309 -11.85 -23.90 27.78
CA ARG A 309 -10.63 -23.88 26.98
C ARG A 309 -10.55 -25.13 26.10
N GLY A 310 -10.34 -24.93 24.80
CA GLY A 310 -10.28 -26.02 23.81
C GLY A 310 -11.62 -26.36 23.17
N GLU A 311 -12.72 -25.79 23.65
CA GLU A 311 -14.00 -25.83 22.94
C GLU A 311 -13.95 -24.94 21.68
N PRO A 312 -14.63 -25.32 20.58
CA PRO A 312 -14.76 -24.47 19.40
C PRO A 312 -15.28 -23.08 19.76
N LEU A 313 -14.73 -22.04 19.13
CA LEU A 313 -15.23 -20.67 19.31
C LEU A 313 -16.65 -20.57 18.75
N PRO A 314 -17.60 -20.01 19.52
CA PRO A 314 -18.92 -19.66 18.99
C PRO A 314 -18.80 -18.71 17.80
N GLU A 315 -19.72 -18.84 16.84
CA GLU A 315 -19.82 -17.89 15.73
C GLU A 315 -20.13 -16.50 16.28
N GLY A 316 -19.36 -15.49 15.84
CA GLY A 316 -19.46 -14.12 16.32
C GLY A 316 -18.81 -13.88 17.69
N TRP A 317 -17.97 -14.80 18.19
CA TRP A 317 -17.26 -14.59 19.45
C TRP A 317 -16.29 -13.40 19.35
N GLY A 318 -16.50 -12.40 20.20
CA GLY A 318 -15.75 -11.14 20.21
C GLY A 318 -15.19 -10.77 21.58
N ALA A 319 -14.78 -9.52 21.74
CA ALA A 319 -14.20 -9.03 23.00
C ALA A 319 -15.23 -9.00 24.14
N ALA A 320 -16.50 -8.77 23.84
CA ALA A 320 -17.58 -8.83 24.83
C ALA A 320 -17.78 -10.24 25.39
N ASP A 321 -17.67 -11.27 24.54
CA ASP A 321 -17.79 -12.66 24.97
C ASP A 321 -16.56 -13.08 25.78
N ALA A 322 -15.36 -12.69 25.33
CA ALA A 322 -14.12 -12.90 26.07
C ALA A 322 -14.18 -12.28 27.49
N LEU A 323 -14.78 -11.09 27.63
CA LEU A 323 -14.99 -10.46 28.93
C LEU A 323 -16.01 -11.21 29.77
N ALA A 324 -17.13 -11.64 29.19
CA ALA A 324 -18.19 -12.37 29.89
C ALA A 324 -17.71 -13.75 30.38
N GLU A 325 -16.85 -14.41 29.61
CA GLU A 325 -16.22 -15.67 29.99
C GLU A 325 -15.13 -15.50 31.05
N GLY A 326 -14.69 -14.27 31.35
CA GLY A 326 -13.68 -14.03 32.38
C GLY A 326 -12.26 -14.40 31.93
N ILE A 327 -11.91 -14.10 30.68
CA ILE A 327 -10.56 -14.30 30.15
C ILE A 327 -9.49 -13.66 31.04
N ASP A 328 -8.33 -14.31 31.18
CA ASP A 328 -7.21 -13.76 31.95
C ASP A 328 -6.68 -12.49 31.26
N ARG A 329 -7.01 -11.33 31.85
CA ARG A 329 -6.68 -10.00 31.33
C ARG A 329 -5.18 -9.77 31.26
N GLU A 330 -4.41 -10.29 32.22
CA GLU A 330 -2.97 -10.09 32.23
C GLU A 330 -2.29 -10.95 31.17
N ALA A 331 -2.74 -12.20 31.00
CA ALA A 331 -2.23 -13.07 29.95
C ALA A 331 -2.56 -12.50 28.57
N LEU A 332 -3.79 -12.02 28.37
CA LEU A 332 -4.22 -11.36 27.14
C LEU A 332 -3.39 -10.10 26.85
N ALA A 333 -3.18 -9.25 27.85
CA ALA A 333 -2.32 -8.07 27.72
C ALA A 333 -0.88 -8.45 27.37
N ARG A 334 -0.32 -9.52 27.96
CA ARG A 334 1.03 -10.02 27.62
C ARG A 334 1.11 -10.57 26.20
N VAL A 335 0.10 -11.30 25.73
CA VAL A 335 0.07 -11.88 24.37
C VAL A 335 -0.01 -10.78 23.32
N LEU A 336 -0.94 -9.84 23.53
CA LEU A 336 -1.05 -8.69 22.66
C LEU A 336 0.20 -7.82 22.74
N ALA A 337 0.79 -7.61 23.93
CA ALA A 337 2.06 -6.92 24.09
C ALA A 337 3.26 -7.68 23.49
N HIS A 338 3.23 -9.01 23.42
CA HIS A 338 4.26 -9.79 22.75
C HIS A 338 4.13 -9.67 21.22
N MET A 339 2.91 -9.63 20.70
CA MET A 339 2.62 -9.27 19.31
C MET A 339 3.03 -7.82 18.98
N GLN A 340 3.12 -6.94 20.00
CA GLN A 340 3.63 -5.56 19.90
C GLN A 340 5.15 -5.42 20.02
N ALA A 341 5.78 -6.21 20.89
CA ALA A 341 7.22 -6.17 21.19
C ALA A 341 8.03 -7.02 20.21
N SER A 342 7.37 -7.88 19.46
CA SER A 342 7.91 -8.48 18.25
C SER A 342 8.15 -7.37 17.22
N LYS A 343 9.29 -6.66 17.34
CA LYS A 343 10.04 -6.29 16.14
C LYS A 343 10.23 -7.57 15.34
N PRO A 344 10.19 -7.53 14.00
CA PRO A 344 10.65 -8.69 13.28
C PRO A 344 12.13 -8.88 13.73
N ALA A 345 12.44 -10.10 14.20
CA ALA A 345 13.67 -10.34 14.94
C ALA A 345 14.72 -10.78 13.92
N GLY A 346 15.47 -9.80 13.39
CA GLY A 346 16.84 -10.05 12.95
C GLY A 346 17.69 -10.41 14.17
N GLY A 347 18.21 -11.64 14.21
CA GLY A 347 19.28 -12.04 15.13
C GLY A 347 19.05 -13.36 15.88
N ALA A 348 19.61 -14.42 15.31
CA ALA A 348 20.01 -15.66 15.99
C ALA A 348 18.92 -16.44 16.75
N ARG A 349 18.02 -17.10 16.02
CA ARG A 349 17.37 -18.31 16.53
C ARG A 349 18.01 -19.51 15.86
N ARG A 350 18.65 -20.34 16.68
CA ARG A 350 19.20 -21.67 16.38
C ARG A 350 18.48 -22.29 15.19
N THR A 351 19.25 -22.74 14.20
CA THR A 351 18.85 -23.73 13.22
C THR A 351 18.11 -24.85 13.95
N ARG A 352 16.78 -24.77 13.97
CA ARG A 352 15.97 -25.95 14.21
C ARG A 352 16.07 -26.66 12.88
N GLU A 353 16.86 -27.74 12.87
CA GLU A 353 16.81 -28.74 11.80
C GLU A 353 15.36 -28.90 11.35
N PRO A 354 15.10 -29.02 10.03
CA PRO A 354 13.77 -29.30 9.56
C PRO A 354 13.27 -30.50 10.34
N ALA A 355 12.13 -30.31 11.02
CA ALA A 355 11.50 -31.36 11.79
C ALA A 355 11.52 -32.63 10.95
N ARG A 356 12.22 -33.63 11.47
CA ARG A 356 12.15 -35.01 11.00
C ARG A 356 10.67 -35.29 10.73
N ALA A 357 10.37 -35.77 9.53
CA ALA A 357 9.02 -36.15 9.13
C ALA A 357 8.34 -36.89 10.30
N PRO A 358 7.07 -36.57 10.63
CA PRO A 358 6.37 -37.30 11.68
C PRO A 358 6.28 -38.76 11.26
N THR A 359 7.17 -39.59 11.78
CA THR A 359 6.97 -41.03 11.88
C THR A 359 5.93 -41.23 12.98
N GLY A 360 4.66 -41.15 12.60
CA GLY A 360 3.53 -41.26 13.52
C GLY A 360 2.20 -41.15 12.81
N GLN A 361 1.72 -42.30 12.31
CA GLN A 361 0.34 -42.67 11.99
C GLN A 361 -0.70 -41.53 12.02
N GLY A 362 -0.68 -40.68 10.99
CA GLY A 362 -1.82 -39.85 10.59
C GLY A 362 -2.43 -40.42 9.31
N ALA A 363 -3.73 -40.29 9.13
CA ALA A 363 -4.39 -40.73 7.89
C ALA A 363 -3.72 -40.07 6.67
N PRO A 364 -3.45 -40.81 5.57
CA PRO A 364 -2.72 -40.28 4.43
C PRO A 364 -3.48 -39.10 3.81
N ARG A 365 -2.79 -37.98 3.57
CA ARG A 365 -3.35 -36.78 2.94
C ARG A 365 -2.59 -36.44 1.67
N SER A 366 -3.30 -36.00 0.63
CA SER A 366 -2.63 -35.55 -0.57
C SER A 366 -1.85 -34.26 -0.31
N GLY A 367 -0.63 -34.16 -0.83
CA GLY A 367 0.20 -32.97 -0.61
C GLY A 367 1.43 -32.90 -1.50
N PHE A 368 2.17 -31.80 -1.37
CA PHE A 368 3.44 -31.59 -2.04
C PHE A 368 4.59 -32.21 -1.24
N VAL A 369 5.51 -32.86 -1.95
CA VAL A 369 6.71 -33.47 -1.39
C VAL A 369 7.91 -32.95 -2.14
N GLU A 370 8.89 -32.44 -1.41
CA GLU A 370 10.17 -31.97 -1.97
C GLU A 370 11.25 -33.04 -1.78
N ILE A 371 11.84 -33.49 -2.88
CA ILE A 371 12.94 -34.45 -2.89
C ILE A 371 14.24 -33.65 -3.07
N LYS A 372 15.08 -33.61 -2.02
CA LYS A 372 16.32 -32.81 -1.99
C LYS A 372 17.51 -33.51 -2.63
N GLN A 373 17.57 -34.83 -2.48
CA GLN A 373 18.56 -35.73 -3.07
C GLN A 373 17.81 -36.98 -3.52
N GLY A 374 18.36 -37.74 -4.47
CA GLY A 374 17.71 -38.95 -4.98
C GLY A 374 17.23 -39.84 -3.82
N ASP A 375 15.95 -40.20 -3.82
CA ASP A 375 15.36 -40.95 -2.72
C ASP A 375 15.47 -42.47 -2.93
N ALA A 376 15.16 -43.26 -1.89
CA ALA A 376 15.21 -44.72 -1.96
C ALA A 376 14.20 -45.34 -2.97
N ARG A 377 13.26 -44.55 -3.48
CA ARG A 377 12.30 -44.93 -4.52
C ARG A 377 12.84 -44.63 -5.94
N GLY A 378 14.05 -44.10 -6.06
CA GLY A 378 14.68 -43.74 -7.33
C GLY A 378 14.19 -42.41 -7.91
N LEU A 379 13.45 -41.60 -7.14
CA LEU A 379 12.98 -40.30 -7.60
C LEU A 379 14.13 -39.30 -7.63
N ARG A 380 14.25 -38.56 -8.73
CA ARG A 380 15.21 -37.47 -8.87
C ARG A 380 14.85 -36.28 -7.96
N PRO A 381 15.81 -35.37 -7.67
CA PRO A 381 15.51 -34.15 -6.95
C PRO A 381 14.45 -33.31 -7.65
N GLY A 382 13.50 -32.76 -6.89
CA GLY A 382 12.41 -31.95 -7.44
C GLY A 382 11.18 -31.88 -6.54
N VAL A 383 10.15 -31.21 -7.06
CA VAL A 383 8.84 -31.07 -6.41
C VAL A 383 7.87 -32.08 -7.00
N TYR A 384 7.23 -32.84 -6.12
CA TYR A 384 6.28 -33.90 -6.47
C TYR A 384 4.92 -33.66 -5.80
N TRP A 385 3.84 -34.11 -6.45
CA TRP A 385 2.52 -34.23 -5.86
C TRP A 385 2.29 -35.68 -5.43
N GLN A 386 1.95 -35.88 -4.16
CA GLN A 386 1.59 -37.18 -3.59
C GLN A 386 0.05 -37.29 -3.58
N PRO A 387 -0.57 -38.00 -4.53
CA PRO A 387 -2.01 -38.25 -4.48
C PRO A 387 -2.34 -39.27 -3.38
N VAL A 388 -3.55 -39.17 -2.84
CA VAL A 388 -4.14 -40.20 -1.98
C VAL A 388 -5.43 -40.65 -2.66
N GLY A 389 -5.55 -41.96 -2.85
CA GLY A 389 -6.74 -42.60 -3.42
C GLY A 389 -7.42 -43.48 -2.38
N THR A 390 -8.65 -43.91 -2.68
CA THR A 390 -9.38 -44.86 -1.84
C THR A 390 -9.41 -46.22 -2.51
N VAL A 391 -9.06 -47.27 -1.77
CA VAL A 391 -9.16 -48.66 -2.25
C VAL A 391 -10.63 -48.99 -2.44
N ARG A 392 -10.97 -49.42 -3.66
CA ARG A 392 -12.33 -49.75 -4.07
C ARG A 392 -12.82 -50.97 -3.26
N GLY A 393 -13.77 -50.75 -2.36
CA GLY A 393 -14.39 -51.82 -1.55
C GLY A 393 -14.06 -51.78 -0.06
N SER A 394 -12.88 -51.30 0.36
CA SER A 394 -12.50 -51.20 1.78
C SER A 394 -12.66 -49.79 2.35
N GLY A 395 -12.73 -48.75 1.51
CA GLY A 395 -12.76 -47.36 1.98
C GLY A 395 -11.42 -46.87 2.55
N GLU A 396 -10.40 -47.72 2.53
CA GLU A 396 -9.07 -47.41 3.04
C GLU A 396 -8.36 -46.42 2.11
N MET A 397 -7.79 -45.36 2.68
CA MET A 397 -7.01 -44.39 1.94
C MET A 397 -5.58 -44.88 1.78
N VAL A 398 -5.09 -44.90 0.55
CA VAL A 398 -3.73 -45.32 0.19
C VAL A 398 -3.03 -44.24 -0.61
N GLU A 399 -1.75 -44.05 -0.35
CA GLU A 399 -0.89 -43.15 -1.12
C GLU A 399 -0.70 -43.72 -2.53
N GLY A 400 -0.94 -42.89 -3.55
CA GLY A 400 -0.68 -43.24 -4.95
C GLY A 400 0.78 -43.00 -5.34
N GLU A 401 1.08 -43.14 -6.63
CA GLU A 401 2.43 -42.89 -7.13
C GLU A 401 2.78 -41.37 -7.09
N PRO A 402 3.96 -40.97 -6.57
CA PRO A 402 4.41 -39.59 -6.59
C PRO A 402 4.51 -39.02 -8.01
N GLN A 403 3.88 -37.88 -8.25
CA GLN A 403 3.80 -37.26 -9.56
C GLN A 403 4.76 -36.08 -9.67
N PHE A 404 5.77 -36.18 -10.54
CA PHE A 404 6.71 -35.07 -10.79
C PHE A 404 6.00 -33.81 -11.31
N ILE A 405 6.32 -32.65 -10.70
CA ILE A 405 5.79 -31.33 -11.07
C ILE A 405 6.87 -30.46 -11.69
N CYS A 406 8.02 -30.28 -11.02
CA CYS A 406 9.14 -29.52 -11.54
C CYS A 406 10.47 -29.90 -10.86
N ALA A 407 11.59 -29.49 -11.46
CA ALA A 407 12.91 -29.53 -10.83
C ALA A 407 12.93 -28.70 -9.53
N PRO A 408 13.97 -28.79 -8.69
CA PRO A 408 14.00 -28.11 -7.40
C PRO A 408 13.71 -26.60 -7.53
N LEU A 409 12.57 -26.19 -6.94
CA LEU A 409 12.09 -24.82 -6.92
C LEU A 409 11.78 -24.44 -5.48
N LYS A 410 12.38 -23.35 -5.01
CA LYS A 410 12.19 -22.87 -3.64
C LYS A 410 11.43 -21.55 -3.65
N VAL A 411 10.38 -21.49 -2.84
CA VAL A 411 9.66 -20.24 -2.56
C VAL A 411 10.28 -19.61 -1.33
N GLU A 412 11.13 -18.63 -1.57
CA GLU A 412 11.98 -18.05 -0.54
C GLU A 412 11.23 -17.01 0.30
N ALA A 413 10.44 -16.13 -0.31
CA ALA A 413 9.76 -15.04 0.38
C ALA A 413 8.46 -14.65 -0.30
N LEU A 414 7.58 -13.98 0.44
CA LEU A 414 6.50 -13.19 -0.13
C LEU A 414 7.07 -11.86 -0.63
N THR A 415 6.77 -11.47 -1.86
CA THR A 415 7.22 -10.18 -2.41
C THR A 415 6.10 -9.15 -2.39
N ARG A 416 6.45 -7.87 -2.28
CA ARG A 416 5.55 -6.71 -2.42
C ARG A 416 6.34 -5.47 -2.81
N ASP A 417 5.69 -4.49 -3.43
CA ASP A 417 6.29 -3.19 -3.67
C ASP A 417 6.40 -2.34 -2.37
N ALA A 418 7.01 -1.15 -2.49
CA ALA A 418 7.16 -0.21 -1.37
C ALA A 418 5.83 0.32 -0.80
N THR A 419 4.73 0.21 -1.55
CA THR A 419 3.38 0.62 -1.13
C THR A 419 2.58 -0.54 -0.51
N GLY A 420 3.15 -1.74 -0.48
CA GLY A 420 2.48 -2.94 0.00
C GLY A 420 1.49 -3.54 -1.01
N ASN A 421 1.63 -3.18 -2.29
CA ASN A 421 0.89 -3.74 -3.42
C ASN A 421 1.80 -4.67 -4.24
N GLU A 422 1.34 -5.08 -5.43
CA GLU A 422 2.10 -5.94 -6.37
C GLU A 422 2.68 -7.20 -5.71
N TRP A 423 1.81 -7.91 -4.97
CA TRP A 423 2.20 -9.10 -4.24
C TRP A 423 2.66 -10.22 -5.15
N GLY A 424 3.63 -11.00 -4.68
CA GLY A 424 4.21 -12.10 -5.44
C GLY A 424 4.93 -13.13 -4.60
N ARG A 425 5.84 -13.86 -5.24
CA ARG A 425 6.73 -14.86 -4.64
C ARG A 425 8.15 -14.67 -5.11
N LEU A 426 9.11 -14.71 -4.19
CA LEU A 426 10.51 -14.81 -4.54
C LEU A 426 10.84 -16.28 -4.78
N LEU A 427 11.17 -16.60 -6.03
CA LEU A 427 11.49 -17.95 -6.48
C LEU A 427 12.99 -18.09 -6.66
N THR A 428 13.54 -19.22 -6.22
CA THR A 428 14.94 -19.57 -6.43
C THR A 428 15.05 -20.99 -6.97
N PHE A 429 15.80 -21.18 -8.05
CA PHE A 429 15.98 -22.46 -8.73
C PHE A 429 17.31 -22.48 -9.51
N ALA A 430 17.76 -23.67 -9.89
CA ALA A 430 18.93 -23.85 -10.74
C ALA A 430 18.50 -24.15 -12.18
N ASP A 431 19.23 -23.61 -13.16
CA ASP A 431 19.11 -24.03 -14.55
C ASP A 431 19.92 -25.32 -14.83
N PRO A 432 19.88 -25.89 -16.06
CA PRO A 432 20.61 -27.11 -16.40
C PRO A 432 22.15 -26.97 -16.31
N ASP A 433 22.68 -25.74 -16.38
CA ASP A 433 24.10 -25.46 -16.23
C ASP A 433 24.50 -25.31 -14.74
N GLY A 434 23.54 -25.40 -13.82
CA GLY A 434 23.74 -25.24 -12.38
C GLY A 434 23.79 -23.78 -11.93
N THR A 435 23.47 -22.83 -12.80
CA THR A 435 23.40 -21.41 -12.43
C THR A 435 22.14 -21.16 -11.61
N MET A 436 22.30 -20.50 -10.46
CA MET A 436 21.19 -20.16 -9.59
C MET A 436 20.48 -18.90 -10.09
N HIS A 437 19.18 -19.04 -10.38
CA HIS A 437 18.28 -17.95 -10.72
C HIS A 437 17.48 -17.52 -9.50
N THR A 438 17.24 -16.22 -9.37
CA THR A 438 16.35 -15.64 -8.35
C THR A 438 15.40 -14.68 -9.03
N TRP A 439 14.10 -14.92 -8.88
CA TRP A 439 13.07 -14.16 -9.59
C TRP A 439 11.92 -13.77 -8.67
N ALA A 440 11.63 -12.47 -8.62
CA ALA A 440 10.44 -11.94 -7.96
C ALA A 440 9.23 -12.06 -8.88
N MET A 441 8.53 -13.18 -8.77
CA MET A 441 7.37 -13.54 -9.58
C MET A 441 6.10 -12.81 -9.09
N PRO A 442 5.45 -11.99 -9.92
CA PRO A 442 4.16 -11.36 -9.58
C PRO A 442 3.04 -12.39 -9.46
N ALA A 443 2.24 -12.32 -8.40
CA ALA A 443 1.10 -13.23 -8.22
C ALA A 443 0.04 -13.03 -9.31
N ALA A 444 -0.06 -11.84 -9.91
CA ALA A 444 -0.97 -11.56 -11.01
C ALA A 444 -0.76 -12.50 -12.22
N MET A 445 0.46 -13.01 -12.45
CA MET A 445 0.75 -13.96 -13.53
C MET A 445 0.00 -15.29 -13.38
N THR A 446 -0.55 -15.59 -12.19
CA THR A 446 -1.35 -16.81 -11.97
C THR A 446 -2.83 -16.66 -12.35
N ALA A 447 -3.33 -15.44 -12.56
CA ALA A 447 -4.77 -15.18 -12.74
C ALA A 447 -5.38 -15.87 -13.97
N ARG A 448 -4.59 -16.12 -15.02
CA ARG A 448 -5.02 -16.82 -16.25
C ARG A 448 -4.46 -18.24 -16.35
N GLY A 449 -4.44 -18.97 -15.23
CA GLY A 449 -3.96 -20.37 -15.20
C GLY A 449 -2.43 -20.51 -15.21
N GLY A 450 -1.68 -19.41 -15.17
CA GLY A 450 -0.22 -19.42 -14.98
C GLY A 450 0.60 -19.77 -16.22
N ASP A 451 0.09 -19.54 -17.43
CA ASP A 451 0.86 -19.78 -18.67
C ASP A 451 2.08 -18.85 -18.75
N GLU A 452 1.88 -17.54 -18.57
CA GLU A 452 2.95 -16.54 -18.53
C GLU A 452 4.03 -16.90 -17.49
N LEU A 453 3.61 -17.39 -16.32
CA LEU A 453 4.53 -17.88 -15.27
C LEU A 453 5.40 -19.03 -15.78
N ARG A 454 4.78 -20.02 -16.42
CA ARG A 454 5.50 -21.21 -16.91
C ARG A 454 6.43 -20.86 -18.06
N GLU A 455 6.00 -20.01 -18.98
CA GLU A 455 6.83 -19.51 -20.08
C GLU A 455 8.11 -18.88 -19.54
N GLU A 456 8.00 -18.02 -18.53
CA GLU A 456 9.15 -17.35 -17.93
C GLU A 456 10.07 -18.31 -17.16
N LEU A 457 9.52 -19.25 -16.40
CA LEU A 457 10.32 -20.28 -15.71
C LEU A 457 11.05 -21.20 -16.70
N LEU A 458 10.40 -21.60 -17.80
CA LEU A 458 11.02 -22.39 -18.87
C LEU A 458 12.12 -21.58 -19.58
N ARG A 459 11.89 -20.29 -19.82
CA ARG A 459 12.88 -19.37 -20.43
C ARG A 459 14.16 -19.26 -19.59
N GLN A 460 14.03 -19.33 -18.26
CA GLN A 460 15.16 -19.33 -17.31
C GLN A 460 15.72 -20.74 -17.06
N GLY A 461 15.20 -21.79 -17.71
CA GLY A 461 15.75 -23.15 -17.66
C GLY A 461 15.18 -24.06 -16.58
N LEU A 462 14.11 -23.68 -15.87
CA LEU A 462 13.47 -24.60 -14.92
C LEU A 462 12.74 -25.74 -15.66
N GLU A 463 13.08 -26.98 -15.35
CA GLU A 463 12.37 -28.15 -15.88
C GLU A 463 10.99 -28.29 -15.23
N ILE A 464 9.92 -28.29 -16.03
CA ILE A 464 8.52 -28.41 -15.58
C ILE A 464 7.87 -29.62 -16.27
N THR A 465 6.95 -30.30 -15.58
CA THR A 465 6.19 -31.43 -16.12
C THR A 465 5.48 -31.07 -17.44
N PRO A 466 5.60 -31.89 -18.49
CA PRO A 466 4.91 -31.63 -19.75
C PRO A 466 3.40 -31.94 -19.68
N ASP A 467 2.96 -32.67 -18.65
CA ASP A 467 1.59 -33.15 -18.49
C ASP A 467 0.60 -32.02 -18.14
N PRO A 468 -0.38 -31.72 -19.00
CA PRO A 468 -1.34 -30.65 -18.80
C PRO A 468 -2.11 -30.72 -17.46
N ASN A 469 -2.43 -31.92 -16.98
CA ASN A 469 -3.20 -32.10 -15.74
C ASN A 469 -2.37 -31.75 -14.50
N ARG A 470 -1.04 -31.91 -14.59
CA ARG A 470 -0.11 -31.64 -13.49
C ARG A 470 0.42 -30.21 -13.48
N ARG A 471 0.39 -29.48 -14.61
CA ARG A 471 0.84 -28.07 -14.70
C ARG A 471 0.17 -27.15 -13.69
N ARG A 472 -1.12 -27.35 -13.42
CA ARG A 472 -1.87 -26.56 -12.41
C ARG A 472 -1.28 -26.69 -11.01
N ARG A 473 -0.73 -27.86 -10.67
CA ARG A 473 -0.13 -28.13 -9.36
C ARG A 473 1.10 -27.28 -9.07
N LEU A 474 1.82 -26.82 -10.11
CA LEU A 474 2.94 -25.89 -9.93
C LEU A 474 2.48 -24.56 -9.33
N VAL A 475 1.36 -24.02 -9.83
CA VAL A 475 0.77 -22.77 -9.31
C VAL A 475 0.31 -22.96 -7.87
N GLU A 476 -0.34 -24.10 -7.59
CA GLU A 476 -0.80 -24.45 -6.24
C GLU A 476 0.38 -24.60 -5.26
N PHE A 477 1.49 -25.20 -5.68
CA PHE A 477 2.72 -25.29 -4.89
C PHE A 477 3.28 -23.90 -4.57
N ILE A 478 3.44 -23.04 -5.59
CA ILE A 478 4.03 -21.71 -5.44
C ILE A 478 3.18 -20.81 -4.54
N LEU A 479 1.86 -20.79 -4.75
CA LEU A 479 0.95 -19.93 -3.99
C LEU A 479 0.67 -20.46 -2.58
N GLY A 480 0.60 -21.79 -2.43
CA GLY A 480 0.38 -22.47 -1.16
C GLY A 480 1.59 -22.43 -0.22
N ALA A 481 2.80 -22.18 -0.76
CA ALA A 481 3.97 -21.93 0.06
C ALA A 481 3.79 -20.66 0.91
N ALA A 482 4.00 -20.81 2.21
CA ALA A 482 3.94 -19.73 3.20
C ALA A 482 5.34 -19.48 3.78
N PRO A 483 6.27 -18.88 3.01
CA PRO A 483 7.57 -18.53 3.54
C PRO A 483 7.40 -17.49 4.65
N GLY A 484 8.01 -17.73 5.82
CA GLY A 484 7.94 -16.84 6.98
C GLY A 484 8.73 -15.53 6.84
N ARG A 485 9.03 -15.10 5.61
CA ARG A 485 9.83 -13.90 5.31
C ARG A 485 9.28 -13.13 4.13
N PHE A 486 9.54 -11.82 4.12
CA PHE A 486 9.12 -10.89 3.07
C PHE A 486 10.33 -10.30 2.34
N ALA A 487 10.14 -9.98 1.07
CA ALA A 487 11.08 -9.23 0.26
C ALA A 487 10.38 -8.03 -0.39
N ARG A 488 11.07 -6.89 -0.41
CA ARG A 488 10.58 -5.65 -1.03
C ARG A 488 11.09 -5.56 -2.45
N CYS A 489 10.17 -5.50 -3.40
CA CYS A 489 10.47 -5.27 -4.80
C CYS A 489 10.67 -3.79 -5.08
N VAL A 490 11.74 -3.47 -5.81
CA VAL A 490 11.99 -2.13 -6.33
C VAL A 490 12.05 -2.16 -7.85
N ALA A 491 11.57 -1.10 -8.49
CA ALA A 491 11.49 -1.02 -9.95
C ALA A 491 12.79 -0.57 -10.63
N ARG A 492 13.75 0.00 -9.86
CA ARG A 492 14.99 0.57 -10.39
C ARG A 492 16.18 0.32 -9.48
N THR A 493 17.38 0.29 -10.07
CA THR A 493 18.65 0.27 -9.35
C THR A 493 18.92 1.59 -8.62
N GLY A 494 19.87 1.59 -7.69
CA GLY A 494 20.25 2.77 -6.90
C GLY A 494 19.89 2.66 -5.42
N TRP A 495 19.91 3.81 -4.71
CA TRP A 495 19.64 3.86 -3.27
C TRP A 495 18.16 3.66 -2.95
N HIS A 496 17.90 2.74 -2.02
CA HIS A 496 16.61 2.48 -1.40
C HIS A 496 16.81 2.38 0.12
N GLY A 497 16.64 3.51 0.81
CA GLY A 497 16.96 3.59 2.24
C GLY A 497 18.46 3.39 2.49
N GLY A 498 18.81 2.44 3.36
CA GLY A 498 20.19 2.10 3.72
C GLY A 498 20.90 1.15 2.74
N ALA A 499 20.24 0.72 1.67
CA ALA A 499 20.77 -0.24 0.71
C ALA A 499 20.84 0.32 -0.71
N PHE A 500 21.86 -0.10 -1.44
CA PHE A 500 22.08 0.18 -2.85
C PHE A 500 21.77 -1.08 -3.67
N VAL A 501 20.76 -0.99 -4.54
CA VAL A 501 20.25 -2.12 -5.34
C VAL A 501 20.91 -2.10 -6.72
N LEU A 502 21.54 -3.20 -7.08
CA LEU A 502 22.07 -3.52 -8.40
C LEU A 502 21.20 -4.59 -9.08
N PRO A 503 21.34 -4.82 -10.39
CA PRO A 503 20.58 -5.86 -11.10
C PRO A 503 20.80 -7.27 -10.55
N ASP A 504 22.02 -7.57 -10.09
CA ASP A 504 22.46 -8.89 -9.64
C ASP A 504 22.53 -9.02 -8.11
N ARG A 505 22.59 -7.90 -7.38
CA ARG A 505 22.79 -7.91 -5.92
C ARG A 505 22.31 -6.63 -5.24
N THR A 506 22.12 -6.70 -3.93
CA THR A 506 21.85 -5.54 -3.09
C THR A 506 22.98 -5.39 -2.06
N ILE A 507 23.52 -4.18 -1.93
CA ILE A 507 24.66 -3.84 -1.05
C ILE A 507 24.17 -2.89 0.05
N GLY A 508 24.51 -3.15 1.31
CA GLY A 508 24.16 -2.27 2.43
C GLY A 508 23.04 -2.82 3.30
N ASP A 509 22.54 -1.99 4.21
CA ASP A 509 21.53 -2.41 5.19
C ASP A 509 20.14 -2.34 4.57
N THR A 510 19.57 -3.50 4.25
CA THR A 510 18.19 -3.63 3.76
C THR A 510 17.17 -3.61 4.90
N GLY A 511 17.61 -3.49 6.14
CA GLY A 511 16.80 -3.78 7.31
C GLY A 511 16.39 -5.25 7.31
N GLU A 512 15.12 -5.51 7.58
CA GLU A 512 14.60 -6.86 7.84
C GLU A 512 14.00 -7.55 6.61
N GLU A 513 13.72 -6.79 5.56
CA GLU A 513 13.20 -7.32 4.30
C GLU A 513 14.31 -7.29 3.25
N ALA A 514 14.51 -8.39 2.52
CA ALA A 514 15.42 -8.36 1.39
C ALA A 514 14.88 -7.38 0.34
N ILE A 515 15.67 -6.39 -0.09
CA ILE A 515 15.30 -5.50 -1.19
C ILE A 515 15.80 -6.10 -2.49
N ILE A 516 14.90 -6.36 -3.41
CA ILE A 516 15.15 -7.10 -4.65
C ILE A 516 14.66 -6.27 -5.83
N LEU A 517 15.46 -6.17 -6.88
CA LEU A 517 15.03 -5.53 -8.12
C LEU A 517 13.99 -6.42 -8.81
N GLN A 518 12.77 -5.90 -8.97
CA GLN A 518 11.77 -6.51 -9.84
C GLN A 518 11.94 -5.92 -11.23
N ALA A 519 12.75 -6.57 -12.05
CA ALA A 519 12.95 -6.17 -13.43
C ALA A 519 11.67 -6.48 -14.22
N GLY A 520 10.79 -5.49 -14.36
CA GLY A 520 9.84 -5.46 -15.47
C GLY A 520 10.65 -5.30 -16.75
N ALA A 521 10.59 -6.29 -17.65
CA ALA A 521 11.32 -6.38 -18.91
C ALA A 521 11.77 -5.02 -19.49
N SER A 522 12.96 -4.55 -19.11
CA SER A 522 13.64 -3.41 -19.74
C SER A 522 15.09 -3.33 -19.27
N GLU A 523 15.95 -3.05 -20.24
CA GLU A 523 17.40 -3.14 -20.25
C GLU A 523 18.05 -2.05 -19.39
N GLY A 524 18.31 -2.34 -18.11
CA GLY A 524 19.31 -1.58 -17.35
C GLY A 524 20.70 -1.76 -17.94
N ALA A 525 21.53 -0.72 -17.95
CA ALA A 525 22.93 -0.82 -18.38
C ALA A 525 23.62 -1.97 -17.61
N LYS A 526 24.29 -2.87 -18.34
CA LYS A 526 24.99 -4.03 -17.75
C LYS A 526 26.19 -3.52 -16.93
N LEU A 527 25.97 -3.35 -15.63
CA LEU A 527 27.07 -3.30 -14.67
C LEU A 527 27.92 -4.54 -14.87
N SER A 528 29.22 -4.34 -15.02
CA SER A 528 30.16 -5.43 -15.31
C SER A 528 31.48 -5.16 -14.63
N SER A 529 32.25 -6.22 -14.41
CA SER A 529 33.58 -6.13 -13.80
C SER A 529 34.56 -6.91 -14.68
N ALA A 530 35.71 -6.31 -14.95
CA ALA A 530 36.79 -6.92 -15.72
C ALA A 530 38.14 -6.54 -15.09
N GLY A 531 39.03 -7.53 -14.97
CA GLY A 531 40.29 -7.37 -14.25
C GLY A 531 40.10 -7.21 -12.73
N THR A 532 41.09 -6.60 -12.09
CA THR A 532 41.14 -6.40 -10.64
C THR A 532 41.08 -4.93 -10.25
N LEU A 533 40.67 -4.65 -9.01
CA LEU A 533 40.66 -3.29 -8.47
C LEU A 533 42.07 -2.65 -8.46
N ASP A 534 43.11 -3.45 -8.23
CA ASP A 534 44.48 -2.96 -8.22
C ASP A 534 44.97 -2.59 -9.63
N GLU A 535 44.58 -3.36 -10.64
CA GLU A 535 44.81 -2.99 -12.04
C GLU A 535 44.09 -1.70 -12.40
N TRP A 536 42.81 -1.54 -11.99
CA TRP A 536 42.08 -0.30 -12.22
C TRP A 536 42.76 0.90 -11.53
N ARG A 537 43.22 0.73 -10.29
CA ARG A 537 43.95 1.77 -9.55
C ARG A 537 45.26 2.17 -10.26
N ARG A 538 46.04 1.19 -10.73
CA ARG A 538 47.33 1.45 -11.38
C ARG A 538 47.17 2.05 -12.77
N HIS A 539 46.21 1.57 -13.56
CA HIS A 539 46.13 1.87 -14.99
C HIS A 539 45.06 2.92 -15.35
N VAL A 540 44.09 3.20 -14.46
CA VAL A 540 43.03 4.17 -14.71
C VAL A 540 43.12 5.36 -13.76
N SER A 541 43.03 5.14 -12.44
CA SER A 541 42.94 6.27 -11.49
C SER A 541 44.29 6.94 -11.20
N ALA A 542 45.38 6.19 -11.09
CA ALA A 542 46.71 6.77 -10.84
C ALA A 542 47.16 7.74 -11.96
N PRO A 543 46.98 7.43 -13.27
CA PRO A 543 47.26 8.38 -14.35
C PRO A 543 46.38 9.64 -14.35
N CYS A 544 45.22 9.61 -13.71
CA CYS A 544 44.35 10.79 -13.58
C CYS A 544 44.92 11.81 -12.60
N ALA A 545 45.78 11.39 -11.65
CA ALA A 545 46.32 12.26 -10.62
C ALA A 545 47.09 13.44 -11.23
N GLY A 546 46.84 14.66 -10.73
CA GLY A 546 47.42 15.89 -11.26
C GLY A 546 46.73 16.45 -12.51
N ASN A 547 45.80 15.72 -13.14
CA ASN A 547 45.03 16.22 -14.27
C ASN A 547 43.59 16.59 -13.86
N SER A 548 43.31 17.88 -13.70
CA SER A 548 42.01 18.34 -13.18
C SER A 548 40.79 17.87 -13.98
N ARG A 549 40.92 17.64 -15.30
CA ARG A 549 39.81 17.20 -16.15
C ARG A 549 39.50 15.72 -15.94
N PHE A 550 40.53 14.88 -15.85
CA PHE A 550 40.36 13.45 -15.61
C PHE A 550 40.00 13.14 -14.16
N VAL A 551 40.55 13.89 -13.19
CA VAL A 551 40.07 13.83 -11.79
C VAL A 551 38.58 14.16 -11.74
N LEU A 552 38.15 15.26 -12.36
CA LEU A 552 36.73 15.61 -12.42
C LEU A 552 35.88 14.51 -13.06
N ALA A 553 36.35 13.90 -14.16
CA ALA A 553 35.63 12.84 -14.84
C ALA A 553 35.43 11.59 -13.95
N VAL A 554 36.50 11.12 -13.28
CA VAL A 554 36.41 10.00 -12.32
C VAL A 554 35.49 10.37 -11.15
N SER A 555 35.64 11.59 -10.60
CA SER A 555 34.79 12.08 -9.51
C SER A 555 33.30 12.10 -9.90
N MET A 556 32.95 12.44 -11.14
CA MET A 556 31.57 12.41 -11.61
C MET A 556 30.98 10.99 -11.62
N GLY A 557 31.78 9.98 -11.94
CA GLY A 557 31.36 8.58 -11.83
C GLY A 557 30.96 8.23 -10.39
N PHE A 558 31.80 8.54 -9.41
CA PHE A 558 31.47 8.29 -8.00
C PHE A 558 30.35 9.19 -7.48
N ALA A 559 30.26 10.44 -7.94
CA ALA A 559 29.25 11.39 -7.52
C ALA A 559 27.84 10.83 -7.75
N ALA A 560 27.60 10.11 -8.84
CA ALA A 560 26.30 9.49 -9.13
C ALA A 560 25.78 8.60 -7.99
N VAL A 561 26.65 7.87 -7.29
CA VAL A 561 26.28 7.08 -6.10
C VAL A 561 26.16 7.98 -4.86
N CYS A 562 27.02 8.98 -4.70
CA CYS A 562 27.01 9.84 -3.52
C CYS A 562 25.81 10.81 -3.48
N LEU A 563 25.23 11.19 -4.62
CA LEU A 563 24.12 12.15 -4.68
C LEU A 563 22.95 11.76 -3.78
N GLY A 564 22.55 10.48 -3.79
CA GLY A 564 21.48 9.96 -2.94
C GLY A 564 21.79 10.05 -1.44
N ILE A 565 23.04 9.80 -1.05
CA ILE A 565 23.50 9.92 0.34
C ILE A 565 23.50 11.39 0.80
N CYS A 566 23.94 12.28 -0.09
CA CYS A 566 24.04 13.72 0.22
C CYS A 566 22.69 14.46 0.14
N GLY A 567 21.62 13.80 -0.32
CA GLY A 567 20.34 14.46 -0.61
C GLY A 567 20.45 15.53 -1.70
N ALA A 568 21.44 15.40 -2.60
CA ALA A 568 21.73 16.38 -3.64
C ALA A 568 21.03 16.03 -4.96
N GLU A 569 20.60 17.06 -5.71
CA GLU A 569 20.05 16.87 -7.05
C GLU A 569 21.13 16.46 -8.05
N GLY A 570 20.74 15.65 -9.04
CA GLY A 570 21.63 15.23 -10.11
C GLY A 570 21.97 16.36 -11.08
N GLY A 571 23.03 16.16 -11.86
CA GLY A 571 23.48 17.11 -12.87
C GLY A 571 24.35 16.45 -13.93
N GLY A 572 24.62 17.18 -15.01
CA GLY A 572 25.46 16.73 -16.12
C GLY A 572 26.67 17.63 -16.32
N LEU A 573 27.78 17.03 -16.76
CA LEU A 573 28.97 17.76 -17.18
C LEU A 573 29.13 17.64 -18.70
N HIS A 574 29.22 18.77 -19.38
CA HIS A 574 29.55 18.81 -20.80
C HIS A 574 31.01 19.22 -21.00
N MET A 575 31.87 18.27 -21.40
CA MET A 575 33.24 18.56 -21.83
C MET A 575 33.24 19.09 -23.28
N LYS A 576 33.50 20.39 -23.44
CA LYS A 576 33.62 21.07 -24.74
C LYS A 576 35.08 21.43 -25.04
N GLY A 577 35.51 21.22 -26.29
CA GLY A 577 36.86 21.56 -26.73
C GLY A 577 37.19 20.99 -28.11
N GLY A 578 38.35 21.37 -28.67
CA GLY A 578 38.82 20.93 -29.99
C GLY A 578 38.92 19.40 -30.13
N SER A 579 38.97 18.91 -31.37
CA SER A 579 39.16 17.47 -31.63
C SER A 579 40.44 16.95 -30.95
N SER A 580 40.45 15.66 -30.59
CA SER A 580 41.59 15.00 -29.93
C SER A 580 42.04 15.58 -28.57
N ALA A 581 41.22 16.40 -27.92
CA ALA A 581 41.50 16.96 -26.59
C ALA A 581 41.19 16.00 -25.40
N GLY A 582 41.04 14.69 -25.64
CA GLY A 582 40.79 13.70 -24.58
C GLY A 582 39.34 13.60 -24.05
N LYS A 583 38.37 14.27 -24.70
CA LYS A 583 36.95 14.30 -24.26
C LYS A 583 36.33 12.90 -24.14
N SER A 584 36.44 12.09 -25.19
CA SER A 584 35.88 10.73 -25.21
C SER A 584 36.61 9.82 -24.22
N THR A 585 37.93 9.98 -24.07
CA THR A 585 38.72 9.25 -23.09
C THR A 585 38.23 9.53 -21.67
N ALA A 586 37.98 10.79 -21.33
CA ALA A 586 37.45 11.17 -20.03
C ALA A 586 36.05 10.59 -19.75
N LEU A 587 35.18 10.45 -20.77
CA LEU A 587 33.90 9.74 -20.63
C LEU A 587 34.08 8.25 -20.34
N VAL A 588 35.01 7.58 -21.03
CA VAL A 588 35.31 6.15 -20.80
C VAL A 588 35.89 5.95 -19.39
N VAL A 589 36.78 6.85 -18.96
CA VAL A 589 37.34 6.85 -17.60
C VAL A 589 36.23 6.98 -16.55
N ALA A 590 35.28 7.89 -16.74
CA ALA A 590 34.12 8.04 -15.83
C ALA A 590 33.24 6.78 -15.81
N ALA A 591 32.93 6.20 -16.98
CA ALA A 591 32.10 5.01 -17.11
C ALA A 591 32.74 3.76 -16.49
N SER A 592 34.08 3.68 -16.48
CA SER A 592 34.83 2.54 -15.91
C SER A 592 34.56 2.29 -14.43
N VAL A 593 33.98 3.27 -13.71
CA VAL A 593 33.52 3.11 -12.31
C VAL A 593 32.38 2.09 -12.20
N PHE A 594 31.55 1.96 -13.24
CA PHE A 594 30.34 1.12 -13.25
C PHE A 594 30.43 -0.07 -14.21
N GLY A 595 31.37 -0.09 -15.15
CA GLY A 595 31.62 -1.27 -15.98
C GLY A 595 32.18 -0.96 -17.37
N ALA A 596 31.89 -1.86 -18.30
CA ALA A 596 32.53 -1.93 -19.62
C ALA A 596 32.63 -0.60 -20.38
N ALA A 597 33.73 -0.46 -21.11
CA ALA A 597 33.91 0.57 -22.14
C ALA A 597 32.96 0.31 -23.33
N PRO A 598 32.65 1.32 -24.16
CA PRO A 598 31.84 1.11 -25.37
C PRO A 598 32.38 -0.05 -26.23
N PRO A 599 31.50 -0.82 -26.91
CA PRO A 599 30.08 -0.56 -27.10
C PRO A 599 29.14 -1.13 -26.01
N ASP A 600 29.61 -2.05 -25.18
CA ASP A 600 28.74 -2.87 -24.30
C ASP A 600 28.58 -2.31 -22.87
N GLY A 601 28.58 -0.98 -22.71
CA GLY A 601 28.67 -0.33 -21.39
C GLY A 601 27.88 0.97 -21.22
N TYR A 602 28.23 1.75 -20.20
CA TYR A 602 27.49 2.96 -19.80
C TYR A 602 27.55 4.12 -20.81
N VAL A 603 28.53 4.10 -21.71
CA VAL A 603 28.73 5.18 -22.70
C VAL A 603 27.74 5.01 -23.85
N ARG A 604 26.77 5.91 -23.94
CA ARG A 604 25.78 5.96 -25.04
C ARG A 604 26.05 7.11 -26.01
N GLN A 605 25.59 6.96 -27.25
CA GLN A 605 25.59 8.04 -28.24
C GLN A 605 24.30 8.84 -28.15
N TRP A 606 24.39 10.15 -28.43
CA TRP A 606 23.22 11.04 -28.52
C TRP A 606 22.32 10.74 -29.72
N LYS A 607 22.76 9.89 -30.65
CA LYS A 607 21.98 9.46 -31.82
C LYS A 607 21.00 8.35 -31.41
N ALA A 608 19.99 8.73 -30.63
CA ALA A 608 18.90 7.89 -30.18
C ALA A 608 17.60 8.71 -30.21
N THR A 609 16.43 8.05 -30.11
CA THR A 609 15.16 8.77 -29.97
C THR A 609 15.09 9.40 -28.58
N ASP A 610 14.39 10.53 -28.44
CA ASP A 610 14.24 11.23 -27.16
C ASP A 610 13.72 10.29 -26.06
N ASN A 611 12.74 9.43 -26.38
CA ASN A 611 12.21 8.42 -25.48
C ASN A 611 13.26 7.39 -25.02
N SER A 612 14.23 7.04 -25.88
CA SER A 612 15.31 6.09 -25.54
C SER A 612 16.44 6.74 -24.72
N LEU A 613 16.55 8.07 -24.71
CA LEU A 613 17.46 8.81 -23.83
C LEU A 613 16.81 9.08 -22.46
N GLU A 614 15.48 9.26 -22.42
CA GLU A 614 14.71 9.44 -21.18
C GLU A 614 14.41 8.13 -20.42
N SER A 615 14.54 6.96 -21.06
CA SER A 615 14.23 5.65 -20.47
C SER A 615 15.36 5.00 -19.64
N VAL A 616 16.40 5.76 -19.27
CA VAL A 616 17.61 5.27 -18.58
C VAL A 616 17.52 5.37 -17.07
#